data_AF-A0A938ARU2-F1
#
_entry.id   AF-A0A938ARU2-F1
#
_cell.length_a   1.000
_cell.length_b   1.000
_cell.length_c   1.000
_cell.angle_alpha   90.00
_cell.angle_beta   90.00
_cell.angle_gamma   90.00
#
_symmetry.space_group_name_H-M   'P 1'
#
loop_
_entity.id
_entity.type
_entity.pdbx_description
1 polymer ?
#
loop_
_entity_poly.entity_id
_entity_poly.type
_entity_poly.pdbx_seq_one_letter_code
_entity_poly.pdbx_strand_id
1 'polypeptide(L)'
;MKRHILFLLLATLICLLLPWPATAEPETWNVELGTGNAERETWNVELGTLNLLHNPGFEDDDGTGRPAYWGTRPDPPPPGVAFVWDNAVYRSGLRSGRITATVPPTTTLRWAQAVPAVPNADYDLSGYLRTENAAGKGVYLQLAFLNAAGQPISATATAHRNGTLAWEKAALRARSPLGTAQAAVLLALDGPGTAWFDDLALTMPEGAPMPLDVDAANVTGRLRSLQGLNAGPRPQRAEANLTARYRDIGVDFVRTHDHYGPCDMHVIFPDWNADPTIEASYSFTSTDKEIWAIEAAGADVLFRLGYSWALPHAPVTYVAPADRAKWAEVAKHIIMHYNDGWANGFHYGIRYWEVWNEPDIPLFWTGTPQEYYALYETVAQTLKDYDSHLKVGGPALAGNMNFLKGFLAHCQANAVPLDFVSWHIYTTAPYQQYLMSADVQNLLAYYGFSSAEQLLTEWNWSLTGTKDEYWNARGAAWTASVLAYLQDSPVAISNRYRGNGGGADGTGMGLFYDDGAYKKTAYAYLAQRLLLETPQRLAAAGSDTAGYTILAGKSPDNRALTIIVSDFQSNRTGYTLSVNHLPWGAGQAFLYDRYLLDATHDLVLVESQVMTGTTPSAALR
;
A
#
# COMPACT_ATOMS: atom_id res chain seq x y z
N MET A 1 28.79 17.43 -22.10
CA MET A 1 27.83 16.34 -21.77
C MET A 1 27.80 16.20 -20.26
N LYS A 2 26.61 16.23 -19.65
CA LYS A 2 26.43 16.42 -18.19
C LYS A 2 26.46 15.07 -17.44
N ARG A 3 27.10 15.04 -16.28
CA ARG A 3 27.08 13.93 -15.29
C ARG A 3 25.96 14.23 -14.29
N HIS A 4 25.20 13.23 -13.85
CA HIS A 4 23.93 13.46 -13.13
C HIS A 4 23.74 12.57 -11.90
N ILE A 5 23.26 13.14 -10.80
CA ILE A 5 22.58 12.42 -9.73
C ILE A 5 21.14 12.89 -9.73
N LEU A 6 20.22 11.95 -9.97
CA LEU A 6 18.79 12.16 -9.85
C LEU A 6 18.33 11.61 -8.49
N PHE A 7 17.80 12.46 -7.63
CA PHE A 7 17.26 12.09 -6.34
C PHE A 7 15.74 12.27 -6.33
N LEU A 8 14.99 11.23 -5.99
CA LEU A 8 13.52 11.26 -5.93
C LEU A 8 13.10 11.01 -4.48
N LEU A 9 12.56 12.04 -3.82
CA LEU A 9 11.99 11.93 -2.47
C LEU A 9 10.49 11.74 -2.56
N LEU A 10 10.00 10.65 -1.97
CA LEU A 10 8.58 10.43 -1.74
C LEU A 10 8.34 10.56 -0.24
N ALA A 11 7.77 11.67 0.19
CA ALA A 11 7.57 11.97 1.61
C ALA A 11 6.12 12.37 1.88
N THR A 12 5.65 12.05 3.08
CA THR A 12 4.32 12.47 3.52
C THR A 12 4.44 13.86 4.17
N LEU A 13 3.96 14.92 3.51
CA LEU A 13 3.76 16.23 4.13
C LEU A 13 2.26 16.43 4.36
N ILE A 14 1.78 16.38 5.61
CA ILE A 14 0.37 16.63 5.93
C ILE A 14 0.20 18.13 6.19
N CYS A 15 -0.26 18.87 5.18
CA CYS A 15 -0.86 20.20 5.40
C CYS A 15 -2.38 20.05 5.35
N LEU A 16 -3.04 20.13 6.52
CA LEU A 16 -4.49 20.30 6.58
C LEU A 16 -4.81 21.77 6.29
N LEU A 17 -5.23 22.06 5.06
CA LEU A 17 -6.04 23.25 4.80
C LEU A 17 -7.49 22.91 5.18
N LEU A 18 -8.03 23.66 6.14
CA LEU A 18 -9.43 23.60 6.53
C LEU A 18 -10.33 23.89 5.29
N PRO A 19 -11.49 23.23 5.15
CA PRO A 19 -12.42 23.55 4.08
C PRO A 19 -13.07 24.91 4.36
N TRP A 20 -12.76 25.91 3.51
CA TRP A 20 -13.54 27.15 3.46
C TRP A 20 -14.74 26.93 2.52
N PRO A 21 -15.97 27.29 2.92
CA PRO A 21 -17.14 27.08 2.07
C PRO A 21 -17.03 27.88 0.76
N ALA A 22 -17.36 27.21 -0.34
CA ALA A 22 -17.50 27.79 -1.66
C ALA A 22 -18.66 28.79 -1.69
N THR A 23 -18.36 30.07 -1.97
CA THR A 23 -19.19 31.00 -2.76
C THR A 23 -18.42 32.31 -2.97
N ALA A 24 -17.86 32.52 -4.17
CA ALA A 24 -17.71 33.84 -4.84
C ALA A 24 -17.00 33.67 -6.20
N GLU A 25 -17.47 34.41 -7.19
CA GLU A 25 -17.21 34.33 -8.64
C GLU A 25 -15.76 34.64 -9.10
N PRO A 26 -15.36 34.34 -10.36
CA PRO A 26 -13.97 34.39 -10.78
C PRO A 26 -13.58 35.82 -11.17
N GLU A 27 -12.78 36.48 -10.33
CA GLU A 27 -12.05 37.68 -10.73
C GLU A 27 -10.68 37.29 -11.34
N THR A 28 -10.45 37.77 -12.56
CA THR A 28 -9.21 37.68 -13.30
C THR A 28 -8.07 38.40 -12.58
N TRP A 29 -6.98 37.69 -12.27
CA TRP A 29 -5.74 38.31 -11.81
C TRP A 29 -4.65 38.19 -12.88
N ASN A 30 -4.37 39.32 -13.52
CA ASN A 30 -3.17 39.53 -14.33
C ASN A 30 -1.96 39.61 -13.37
N VAL A 31 -0.90 38.86 -13.64
CA VAL A 31 0.40 39.04 -12.96
C VAL A 31 1.36 39.70 -13.95
N GLU A 32 1.61 40.99 -13.75
CA GLU A 32 2.75 41.70 -14.33
C GLU A 32 4.05 41.24 -13.65
N LEU A 33 5.05 40.88 -14.45
CA LEU A 33 6.39 40.55 -13.98
C LEU A 33 7.15 41.85 -13.65
N GLY A 34 7.22 42.19 -12.36
CA GLY A 34 8.08 43.24 -11.82
C GLY A 34 9.44 42.71 -11.40
N THR A 35 10.51 43.23 -12.01
CA THR A 35 11.91 43.00 -11.62
C THR A 35 12.27 43.75 -10.34
N GLY A 36 12.82 43.08 -9.33
CA GLY A 36 13.39 43.75 -8.16
C GLY A 36 14.14 42.81 -7.22
N ASN A 37 15.45 43.01 -7.09
CA ASN A 37 16.30 42.38 -6.07
C ASN A 37 15.92 42.89 -4.67
N ALA A 38 15.66 41.99 -3.71
CA ALA A 38 15.98 42.19 -2.29
C ALA A 38 15.83 40.87 -1.50
N GLU A 39 16.91 40.55 -0.78
CA GLU A 39 16.96 39.88 0.52
C GLU A 39 16.38 38.44 0.67
N ARG A 40 17.30 37.51 0.95
CA ARG A 40 17.00 36.15 1.43
C ARG A 40 16.33 36.24 2.80
N GLU A 41 15.01 36.18 2.83
CA GLU A 41 14.28 35.76 4.03
C GLU A 41 14.40 34.24 4.17
N THR A 42 15.21 33.79 5.14
CA THR A 42 15.13 32.42 5.65
C THR A 42 13.84 32.27 6.44
N TRP A 43 12.84 31.68 5.81
CA TRP A 43 11.64 31.19 6.49
C TRP A 43 11.97 29.87 7.19
N ASN A 44 12.40 29.96 8.46
CA ASN A 44 12.38 28.78 9.33
C ASN A 44 10.92 28.53 9.72
N VAL A 45 10.25 27.62 9.02
CA VAL A 45 8.99 27.06 9.48
C VAL A 45 9.34 26.01 10.53
N GLU A 46 9.17 26.33 11.81
CA GLU A 46 9.09 25.31 12.86
C GLU A 46 7.82 24.48 12.61
N LEU A 47 7.97 23.30 12.02
CA LEU A 47 6.89 22.33 11.87
C LEU A 47 6.58 21.73 13.24
N GLY A 48 5.53 22.20 13.91
CA GLY A 48 5.08 21.59 15.16
C GLY A 48 4.70 20.12 14.95
N THR A 49 5.10 19.24 15.87
CA THR A 49 4.76 17.80 15.85
C THR A 49 3.24 17.60 15.77
N LEU A 50 2.77 16.88 14.74
CA LEU A 50 1.36 16.56 14.53
C LEU A 50 0.78 15.75 15.70
N ASN A 51 -0.35 16.19 16.26
CA ASN A 51 -1.12 15.45 17.25
C ASN A 51 -1.99 14.39 16.57
N LEU A 52 -1.82 13.13 16.95
CA LEU A 52 -2.53 11.98 16.37
C LEU A 52 -3.95 11.81 16.89
N LEU A 53 -4.31 12.48 17.99
CA LEU A 53 -5.66 12.42 18.55
C LEU A 53 -6.61 13.35 17.80
N HIS A 54 -7.81 12.85 17.52
CA HIS A 54 -8.95 13.66 17.11
C HIS A 54 -9.62 14.31 18.32
N ASN A 55 -10.11 15.54 18.15
CA ASN A 55 -10.78 16.31 19.20
C ASN A 55 -10.05 16.29 20.57
N PRO A 56 -8.74 16.60 20.61
CA PRO A 56 -7.92 16.45 21.82
C PRO A 56 -8.29 17.37 22.98
N GLY A 57 -8.99 18.48 22.71
CA GLY A 57 -9.51 19.41 23.72
C GLY A 57 -11.02 19.24 23.98
N PHE A 58 -11.67 18.24 23.39
CA PHE A 58 -13.12 18.05 23.51
C PHE A 58 -13.97 19.23 22.99
N GLU A 59 -13.54 19.98 22.00
CA GLU A 59 -14.30 21.14 21.50
C GLU A 59 -15.39 20.76 20.48
N ASP A 60 -15.26 19.60 19.85
CA ASP A 60 -16.19 19.15 18.80
C ASP A 60 -17.32 18.25 19.33
N ASP A 61 -18.55 18.51 18.89
CA ASP A 61 -19.77 17.71 19.16
C ASP A 61 -19.93 16.57 18.15
N ASP A 62 -20.39 15.40 18.59
CA ASP A 62 -20.80 14.29 17.72
C ASP A 62 -22.25 14.42 17.20
N GLY A 63 -22.95 15.48 17.59
CA GLY A 63 -24.35 15.74 17.26
C GLY A 63 -25.34 15.08 18.22
N THR A 64 -24.84 14.38 19.26
CA THR A 64 -25.64 13.73 20.30
C THR A 64 -25.44 14.38 21.68
N GLY A 65 -24.68 15.48 21.75
CA GLY A 65 -24.31 16.13 23.00
C GLY A 65 -23.17 15.43 23.72
N ARG A 66 -22.33 14.70 22.98
CA ARG A 66 -21.11 14.03 23.44
C ARG A 66 -19.92 14.52 22.60
N PRO A 67 -18.69 14.42 23.12
CA PRO A 67 -17.52 14.83 22.35
C PRO A 67 -17.29 13.86 21.19
N ALA A 68 -17.09 14.40 19.98
CA ALA A 68 -16.72 13.61 18.82
C ALA A 68 -15.44 12.79 19.07
N TYR A 69 -15.41 11.57 18.52
CA TYR A 69 -14.27 10.62 18.53
C TYR A 69 -13.87 10.00 19.88
N TRP A 70 -14.50 10.39 20.99
CA TRP A 70 -14.21 9.84 22.32
C TRP A 70 -15.32 8.90 22.80
N GLY A 71 -15.00 7.63 22.96
CA GLY A 71 -15.90 6.62 23.54
C GLY A 71 -15.73 6.49 25.06
N THR A 72 -16.70 5.87 25.72
CA THR A 72 -16.64 5.56 27.15
C THR A 72 -16.38 4.07 27.37
N ARG A 73 -15.69 3.70 28.46
CA ARG A 73 -15.59 2.31 28.90
C ARG A 73 -15.78 2.21 30.43
N PRO A 74 -16.66 1.32 30.91
CA PRO A 74 -17.62 0.52 30.13
C PRO A 74 -18.74 1.39 29.52
N ASP A 75 -19.35 0.89 28.45
CA ASP A 75 -20.52 1.48 27.79
C ASP A 75 -21.62 0.40 27.70
N PRO A 76 -22.82 0.60 28.29
CA PRO A 76 -23.25 1.79 29.02
C PRO A 76 -22.53 2.00 30.37
N PRO A 77 -22.50 3.23 30.91
CA PRO A 77 -21.90 3.51 32.22
C PRO A 77 -22.58 2.73 33.36
N PRO A 78 -21.85 2.29 34.40
CA PRO A 78 -22.45 1.60 35.54
C PRO A 78 -23.32 2.53 36.39
N PRO A 79 -24.23 1.99 37.24
CA PRO A 79 -24.98 2.81 38.19
C PRO A 79 -24.05 3.67 39.08
N GLY A 80 -24.39 4.95 39.23
CA GLY A 80 -23.59 5.91 40.01
C GLY A 80 -22.39 6.48 39.27
N VAL A 81 -22.26 6.21 37.96
CA VAL A 81 -21.21 6.77 37.10
C VAL A 81 -21.83 7.68 36.04
N ALA A 82 -21.19 8.83 35.81
CA ALA A 82 -21.53 9.75 34.73
C ALA A 82 -20.28 10.15 33.94
N PHE A 83 -20.37 10.03 32.61
CA PHE A 83 -19.44 10.63 31.66
C PHE A 83 -20.10 11.88 31.10
N VAL A 84 -19.44 13.04 31.22
CA VAL A 84 -20.04 14.34 30.91
C VAL A 84 -19.09 15.14 30.04
N TRP A 85 -19.65 15.72 28.97
CA TRP A 85 -19.01 16.75 28.16
C TRP A 85 -19.18 18.12 28.83
N ASP A 86 -18.24 18.45 29.71
CA ASP A 86 -18.38 19.53 30.69
C ASP A 86 -18.03 20.89 30.08
N ASN A 87 -18.88 21.91 30.27
CA ASN A 87 -18.62 23.32 29.91
C ASN A 87 -18.48 24.25 31.12
N ALA A 88 -18.57 23.73 32.33
CA ALA A 88 -18.39 24.51 33.54
C ALA A 88 -16.94 24.45 34.03
N VAL A 89 -16.29 23.29 33.85
CA VAL A 89 -14.91 23.06 34.28
C VAL A 89 -14.12 22.54 33.07
N TYR A 90 -13.27 23.40 32.54
CA TYR A 90 -12.33 23.12 31.45
C TYR A 90 -11.00 23.81 31.75
N ARG A 91 -9.94 23.44 31.02
CA ARG A 91 -8.62 24.07 31.13
C ARG A 91 -8.45 25.11 30.04
N SER A 92 -8.68 24.72 28.80
CA SER A 92 -8.60 25.58 27.63
C SER A 92 -9.86 25.42 26.78
N GLY A 93 -10.03 26.25 25.74
CA GLY A 93 -11.24 26.20 24.92
C GLY A 93 -12.52 26.49 25.72
N LEU A 94 -13.54 25.66 25.53
CA LEU A 94 -14.87 25.78 26.14
C LEU A 94 -15.32 24.50 26.83
N ARG A 95 -14.59 23.39 26.68
CA ARG A 95 -15.08 22.05 27.06
C ARG A 95 -13.99 21.16 27.67
N SER A 96 -14.41 20.12 28.39
CA SER A 96 -13.52 19.04 28.82
C SER A 96 -14.26 17.72 28.99
N GLY A 97 -13.51 16.61 29.05
CA GLY A 97 -14.06 15.28 29.35
C GLY A 97 -14.11 15.03 30.85
N ARG A 98 -15.30 14.84 31.44
CA ARG A 98 -15.48 14.54 32.87
C ARG A 98 -15.94 13.11 33.11
N ILE A 99 -15.43 12.51 34.19
CA ILE A 99 -15.93 11.26 34.77
C ILE A 99 -16.29 11.53 36.23
N THR A 100 -17.49 11.15 36.67
CA THR A 100 -17.92 11.20 38.07
C THR A 100 -18.37 9.81 38.51
N ALA A 101 -17.86 9.35 39.66
CA ALA A 101 -18.27 8.11 40.31
C ALA A 101 -18.66 8.38 41.77
N THR A 102 -19.95 8.27 42.07
CA THR A 102 -20.49 8.55 43.42
C THR A 102 -20.37 7.37 44.37
N VAL A 103 -20.12 6.17 43.83
CA VAL A 103 -19.85 4.93 44.57
C VAL A 103 -18.56 4.30 44.03
N PRO A 104 -17.86 3.48 44.83
CA PRO A 104 -16.68 2.76 44.35
C PRO A 104 -17.02 1.92 43.12
N PRO A 105 -16.42 2.18 41.94
CA PRO A 105 -16.73 1.43 40.74
C PRO A 105 -16.07 0.03 40.79
N THR A 106 -16.71 -0.96 40.17
CA THR A 106 -16.21 -2.34 40.08
C THR A 106 -15.20 -2.54 38.95
N THR A 107 -14.98 -1.50 38.13
CA THR A 107 -14.05 -1.48 36.99
C THR A 107 -13.47 -0.08 36.83
N THR A 108 -12.35 0.04 36.12
CA THR A 108 -11.79 1.35 35.75
C THR A 108 -12.71 2.04 34.75
N LEU A 109 -13.02 3.31 35.00
CA LEU A 109 -13.84 4.15 34.14
C LEU A 109 -12.94 4.95 33.20
N ARG A 110 -13.26 4.98 31.90
CA ARG A 110 -12.36 5.57 30.90
C ARG A 110 -13.10 6.34 29.82
N TRP A 111 -12.61 7.53 29.49
CA TRP A 111 -12.71 8.01 28.11
C TRP A 111 -11.65 7.31 27.28
N ALA A 112 -11.98 6.94 26.04
CA ALA A 112 -11.12 6.13 25.19
C ALA A 112 -11.18 6.61 23.74
N GLN A 113 -10.01 6.73 23.14
CA GLN A 113 -9.84 6.92 21.71
C GLN A 113 -8.76 5.96 21.21
N ALA A 114 -9.02 5.26 20.11
CA ALA A 114 -8.02 4.45 19.43
C ALA A 114 -7.70 5.08 18.08
N VAL A 115 -6.43 5.33 17.82
CA VAL A 115 -5.94 5.91 16.56
C VAL A 115 -4.98 4.93 15.89
N PRO A 116 -4.82 4.98 14.56
CA PRO A 116 -3.80 4.20 13.87
C PRO A 116 -2.41 4.43 14.49
N ALA A 117 -1.66 3.34 14.68
CA ALA A 117 -0.29 3.42 15.17
C ALA A 117 0.61 2.43 14.45
N VAL A 118 1.89 2.77 14.38
CA VAL A 118 2.89 2.02 13.63
C VAL A 118 3.72 1.19 14.61
N PRO A 119 4.14 -0.04 14.26
CA PRO A 119 4.98 -0.85 15.12
C PRO A 119 6.40 -0.26 15.21
N ASN A 120 7.07 -0.50 16.34
CA ASN A 120 8.46 -0.12 16.60
C ASN A 120 8.78 1.40 16.60
N ALA A 121 7.79 2.24 16.93
CA ALA A 121 7.95 3.69 17.03
C ALA A 121 7.75 4.21 18.45
N ASP A 122 8.41 5.31 18.79
CA ASP A 122 8.21 6.01 20.06
C ASP A 122 7.00 6.94 19.97
N TYR A 123 6.24 7.02 21.06
CA TYR A 123 5.07 7.89 21.21
C TYR A 123 5.13 8.66 22.52
N ASP A 124 4.84 9.94 22.46
CA ASP A 124 4.63 10.82 23.60
C ASP A 124 3.14 11.04 23.80
N LEU A 125 2.62 10.56 24.94
CA LEU A 125 1.28 10.90 25.39
C LEU A 125 1.38 11.96 26.48
N SER A 126 0.66 13.06 26.33
CA SER A 126 0.47 14.05 27.37
C SER A 126 -0.95 14.56 27.42
N GLY A 127 -1.31 15.21 28.51
CA GLY A 127 -2.63 15.78 28.72
C GLY A 127 -2.73 16.42 30.09
N TYR A 128 -3.77 17.23 30.29
CA TYR A 128 -4.07 17.79 31.60
C TYR A 128 -5.17 16.99 32.28
N LEU A 129 -5.01 16.78 33.58
CA LEU A 129 -6.01 16.17 34.44
C LEU A 129 -6.30 17.07 35.64
N ARG A 130 -7.52 17.01 36.13
CA ARG A 130 -7.96 17.65 37.38
C ARG A 130 -8.79 16.64 38.16
N THR A 131 -8.72 16.68 39.48
CA THR A 131 -9.45 15.72 40.33
C THR A 131 -10.20 16.41 41.46
N GLU A 132 -11.31 15.81 41.87
CA GLU A 132 -12.04 16.19 43.09
C GLU A 132 -12.42 14.93 43.84
N ASN A 133 -11.91 14.81 45.08
CA ASN A 133 -12.14 13.68 45.97
C ASN A 133 -11.88 12.31 45.32
N ALA A 134 -10.94 12.23 44.37
CA ALA A 134 -10.57 10.98 43.73
C ALA A 134 -9.89 10.04 44.74
N ALA A 135 -10.37 8.81 44.86
CA ALA A 135 -9.83 7.82 45.77
C ALA A 135 -9.45 6.52 45.04
N GLY A 136 -8.97 5.53 45.79
CA GLY A 136 -8.54 4.25 45.22
C GLY A 136 -7.22 4.38 44.46
N LYS A 137 -7.18 3.82 43.25
CA LYS A 137 -6.04 3.97 42.34
C LYS A 137 -6.04 5.33 41.65
N GLY A 138 -7.15 6.08 41.69
CA GLY A 138 -7.18 7.47 41.25
C GLY A 138 -7.18 7.66 39.75
N VAL A 139 -6.59 8.77 39.31
CA VAL A 139 -6.67 9.30 37.95
C VAL A 139 -5.33 9.19 37.24
N TYR A 140 -5.33 8.75 35.98
CA TYR A 140 -4.12 8.62 35.16
C TYR A 140 -4.45 8.62 33.66
N LEU A 141 -3.44 8.92 32.84
CA LEU A 141 -3.47 8.66 31.40
C LEU A 141 -2.81 7.31 31.13
N GLN A 142 -3.36 6.54 30.20
CA GLN A 142 -2.79 5.27 29.75
C GLN A 142 -2.72 5.21 28.23
N LEU A 143 -1.59 4.75 27.72
CA LEU A 143 -1.34 4.44 26.32
C LEU A 143 -1.24 2.92 26.18
N ALA A 144 -2.12 2.32 25.38
CA ALA A 144 -2.10 0.90 25.07
C ALA A 144 -1.92 0.68 23.56
N PHE A 145 -1.00 -0.19 23.17
CA PHE A 145 -0.81 -0.59 21.78
C PHE A 145 -1.60 -1.87 21.51
N LEU A 146 -2.39 -1.87 20.43
CA LEU A 146 -3.29 -2.96 20.05
C LEU A 146 -2.84 -3.59 18.72
N ASN A 147 -3.10 -4.88 18.54
CA ASN A 147 -2.93 -5.56 17.26
C ASN A 147 -4.07 -5.24 16.28
N ALA A 148 -3.98 -5.75 15.05
CA ALA A 148 -5.01 -5.55 14.02
C ALA A 148 -6.41 -6.08 14.41
N ALA A 149 -6.48 -7.03 15.35
CA ALA A 149 -7.74 -7.55 15.90
C ALA A 149 -8.26 -6.71 17.09
N GLY A 150 -7.63 -5.59 17.42
CA GLY A 150 -8.00 -4.70 18.53
C GLY A 150 -7.62 -5.24 19.91
N GLN A 151 -6.76 -6.25 19.99
CA GLN A 151 -6.32 -6.84 21.26
C GLN A 151 -5.06 -6.14 21.78
N PRO A 152 -4.97 -5.83 23.09
CA PRO A 152 -3.80 -5.16 23.65
C PRO A 152 -2.56 -6.04 23.64
N ILE A 153 -1.46 -5.49 23.12
CA ILE A 153 -0.13 -6.08 23.10
C ILE A 153 0.69 -5.58 24.29
N SER A 154 0.61 -4.28 24.57
CA SER A 154 1.31 -3.63 25.70
C SER A 154 0.55 -2.40 26.16
N ALA A 155 0.73 -2.00 27.42
CA ALA A 155 0.19 -0.75 27.94
C ALA A 155 1.14 -0.09 28.93
N THR A 156 1.15 1.24 28.96
CA THR A 156 1.93 2.07 29.88
C THR A 156 1.04 3.19 30.40
N ALA A 157 1.17 3.55 31.67
CA ALA A 157 0.36 4.58 32.30
C ALA A 157 1.25 5.64 32.98
N THR A 158 0.72 6.85 33.12
CA THR A 158 1.33 7.89 33.94
C THR A 158 1.25 7.51 35.41
N ALA A 159 2.01 8.20 36.25
CA ALA A 159 1.82 8.10 37.70
C ALA A 159 0.37 8.48 38.07
N HIS A 160 -0.22 7.71 38.98
CA HIS A 160 -1.59 7.86 39.42
C HIS A 160 -1.77 9.09 40.34
N ARG A 161 -2.95 9.72 40.33
CA ARG A 161 -3.27 10.92 41.10
C ARG A 161 -4.54 10.72 41.94
N ASN A 162 -4.47 11.11 43.21
CA ASN A 162 -5.56 10.96 44.20
C ASN A 162 -5.84 12.31 44.89
N GLY A 163 -6.99 12.41 45.54
CA GLY A 163 -7.45 13.58 46.28
C GLY A 163 -8.08 14.63 45.37
N THR A 164 -8.05 15.88 45.84
CA THR A 164 -8.53 17.06 45.11
C THR A 164 -7.33 17.85 44.61
N LEU A 165 -7.21 17.96 43.30
CA LEU A 165 -6.08 18.59 42.62
C LEU A 165 -6.60 19.59 41.59
N ALA A 166 -5.91 20.72 41.46
CA ALA A 166 -6.06 21.61 40.32
C ALA A 166 -5.55 20.94 39.03
N TRP A 167 -5.74 21.59 37.88
CA TRP A 167 -5.23 21.10 36.60
C TRP A 167 -3.70 20.88 36.66
N GLU A 168 -3.27 19.64 36.42
CA GLU A 168 -1.87 19.23 36.36
C GLU A 168 -1.60 18.51 35.02
N LYS A 169 -0.42 18.74 34.43
CA LYS A 169 -0.01 18.01 33.23
C LYS A 169 0.50 16.62 33.61
N ALA A 170 -0.02 15.59 32.97
CA ALA A 170 0.51 14.23 33.01
C ALA A 170 1.10 13.87 31.64
N ALA A 171 2.21 13.13 31.64
CA ALA A 171 2.86 12.70 30.41
C ALA A 171 3.59 11.36 30.59
N LEU A 172 3.69 10.60 29.51
CA LEU A 172 4.51 9.40 29.40
C LEU A 172 5.08 9.28 27.98
N ARG A 173 6.16 8.50 27.84
CA ARG A 173 6.65 8.02 26.56
C ARG A 173 6.58 6.49 26.54
N ALA A 174 6.16 5.91 25.42
CA ALA A 174 6.17 4.46 25.22
C ALA A 174 6.53 4.10 23.77
N ARG A 175 7.24 2.99 23.58
CA ARG A 175 7.56 2.44 22.27
C ARG A 175 6.57 1.34 21.90
N SER A 176 6.04 1.38 20.68
CA SER A 176 5.08 0.38 20.20
C SER A 176 5.79 -0.96 19.89
N PRO A 177 5.26 -2.11 20.34
CA PRO A 177 5.79 -3.42 19.96
C PRO A 177 5.56 -3.75 18.48
N LEU A 178 6.27 -4.77 17.98
CA LEU A 178 5.93 -5.42 16.71
C LEU A 178 4.49 -5.95 16.73
N GLY A 179 3.79 -5.88 15.60
CA GLY A 179 2.38 -6.27 15.47
C GLY A 179 1.37 -5.20 15.90
N THR A 180 1.82 -4.02 16.34
CA THR A 180 0.95 -2.87 16.62
C THR A 180 0.26 -2.39 15.35
N ALA A 181 -1.05 -2.18 15.44
CA ALA A 181 -1.89 -1.53 14.42
C ALA A 181 -2.57 -0.26 14.93
N GLN A 182 -2.80 -0.15 16.25
CA GLN A 182 -3.48 0.98 16.87
C GLN A 182 -2.85 1.38 18.21
N ALA A 183 -2.94 2.66 18.55
CA ALA A 183 -2.66 3.20 19.87
C ALA A 183 -3.97 3.67 20.50
N ALA A 184 -4.33 3.07 21.63
CA ALA A 184 -5.47 3.45 22.44
C ALA A 184 -5.03 4.38 23.59
N VAL A 185 -5.53 5.61 23.57
CA VAL A 185 -5.40 6.57 24.66
C VAL A 185 -6.61 6.45 25.57
N LEU A 186 -6.33 6.28 26.85
CA LEU A 186 -7.30 5.95 27.89
C LEU A 186 -7.15 6.96 29.03
N LEU A 187 -8.21 7.70 29.30
CA LEU A 187 -8.26 8.72 30.36
C LEU A 187 -9.04 8.13 31.53
N ALA A 188 -8.32 7.68 32.56
CA ALA A 188 -8.85 6.74 33.53
C ALA A 188 -9.18 7.38 34.88
N LEU A 189 -10.30 6.97 35.48
CA LEU A 189 -10.63 7.10 36.90
C LEU A 189 -10.85 5.69 37.48
N ASP A 190 -10.02 5.32 38.46
CA ASP A 190 -10.00 4.01 39.11
C ASP A 190 -10.29 4.14 40.62
N GLY A 191 -11.56 4.47 40.91
CA GLY A 191 -12.08 4.70 42.24
C GLY A 191 -13.24 5.71 42.23
N PRO A 192 -13.87 5.99 43.39
CA PRO A 192 -14.87 7.04 43.50
C PRO A 192 -14.23 8.43 43.41
N GLY A 193 -15.05 9.44 43.10
CA GLY A 193 -14.65 10.84 42.94
C GLY A 193 -14.95 11.39 41.54
N THR A 194 -14.40 12.56 41.23
CA THR A 194 -14.54 13.21 39.93
C THR A 194 -13.18 13.47 39.29
N ALA A 195 -13.08 13.25 37.99
CA ALA A 195 -11.90 13.53 37.17
C ALA A 195 -12.31 14.33 35.94
N TRP A 196 -11.49 15.31 35.56
CA TRP A 196 -11.58 16.01 34.29
C TRP A 196 -10.29 15.82 33.51
N PHE A 197 -10.41 15.81 32.19
CA PHE A 197 -9.30 15.67 31.24
C PHE A 197 -9.45 16.69 30.12
N ASP A 198 -8.33 17.28 29.72
CA ASP A 198 -8.31 18.33 28.70
C ASP A 198 -6.93 18.44 28.04
N ASP A 199 -6.87 19.09 26.88
CA ASP A 199 -5.64 19.40 26.12
C ASP A 199 -4.72 18.18 25.93
N LEU A 200 -5.28 17.10 25.39
CA LEU A 200 -4.55 15.84 25.16
C LEU A 200 -3.64 15.93 23.94
N ALA A 201 -2.51 15.23 23.98
CA ALA A 201 -1.66 15.07 22.83
C ALA A 201 -1.06 13.68 22.80
N LEU A 202 -1.25 12.97 21.69
CA LEU A 202 -0.43 11.81 21.34
C LEU A 202 0.41 12.20 20.13
N THR A 203 1.71 12.40 20.32
CA THR A 203 2.62 12.74 19.24
C THR A 203 3.66 11.64 19.09
N MET A 204 4.32 11.60 17.95
CA MET A 204 5.60 10.93 17.83
C MET A 204 6.68 12.00 18.06
N PRO A 205 7.67 11.78 18.95
CA PRO A 205 8.76 12.73 19.11
C PRO A 205 9.48 12.93 17.77
N GLU A 206 9.96 14.14 17.47
CA GLU A 206 10.76 14.36 16.26
C GLU A 206 11.95 13.41 16.24
N GLY A 207 12.00 12.56 15.21
CA GLY A 207 13.15 11.71 14.96
C GLY A 207 14.28 12.54 14.39
N ALA A 208 15.51 12.32 14.89
CA ALA A 208 16.71 12.84 14.23
C ALA A 208 16.72 12.42 12.74
N PRO A 209 17.31 13.24 11.84
CA PRO A 209 17.43 12.88 10.43
C PRO A 209 17.98 11.47 10.25
N MET A 210 17.39 10.68 9.34
CA MET A 210 17.89 9.33 9.09
C MET A 210 19.20 9.37 8.30
N PRO A 211 20.29 8.76 8.80
CA PRO A 211 21.45 8.51 7.96
C PRO A 211 21.08 7.48 6.90
N LEU A 212 21.34 7.85 5.64
CA LEU A 212 21.19 7.03 4.46
C LEU A 212 22.54 6.95 3.77
N ASP A 213 22.94 5.76 3.35
CA ASP A 213 24.24 5.54 2.73
C ASP A 213 24.06 4.78 1.41
N VAL A 214 24.75 5.25 0.37
CA VAL A 214 24.86 4.55 -0.93
C VAL A 214 26.33 4.37 -1.27
N ASP A 215 26.72 3.16 -1.65
CA ASP A 215 28.05 2.88 -2.20
C ASP A 215 27.98 2.70 -3.72
N ALA A 216 28.40 3.72 -4.48
CA ALA A 216 28.29 3.73 -5.94
C ALA A 216 29.30 2.78 -6.65
N ALA A 217 30.29 2.26 -5.92
CA ALA A 217 31.20 1.23 -6.44
C ALA A 217 30.62 -0.18 -6.27
N ASN A 218 29.78 -0.42 -5.26
CA ASN A 218 29.29 -1.75 -4.92
C ASN A 218 27.97 -2.07 -5.64
N VAL A 219 28.08 -2.77 -6.77
CA VAL A 219 26.92 -3.30 -7.53
C VAL A 219 26.46 -4.61 -6.90
N THR A 220 25.23 -4.63 -6.39
CA THR A 220 24.63 -5.80 -5.71
C THR A 220 23.73 -6.62 -6.62
N GLY A 221 23.40 -6.13 -7.81
CA GLY A 221 22.58 -6.84 -8.78
C GLY A 221 22.00 -5.93 -9.86
N ARG A 222 20.84 -6.34 -10.39
CA ARG A 222 20.05 -5.55 -11.35
C ARG A 222 18.71 -5.18 -10.72
N LEU A 223 18.29 -3.93 -10.88
CA LEU A 223 16.96 -3.49 -10.48
C LEU A 223 15.91 -4.19 -11.34
N ARG A 224 14.87 -4.71 -10.69
CA ARG A 224 13.69 -5.30 -11.32
C ARG A 224 12.61 -4.24 -11.47
N SER A 225 11.78 -4.33 -12.52
CA SER A 225 10.69 -3.37 -12.71
C SER A 225 9.60 -3.58 -11.66
N LEU A 226 8.92 -4.74 -11.67
CA LEU A 226 7.84 -5.07 -10.73
C LEU A 226 6.67 -4.08 -10.83
N GLN A 227 6.49 -3.47 -12.00
CA GLN A 227 5.51 -2.42 -12.26
C GLN A 227 4.29 -2.97 -13.02
N GLY A 228 3.83 -4.16 -12.67
CA GLY A 228 2.66 -4.75 -13.29
C GLY A 228 1.36 -4.16 -12.76
N LEU A 229 0.30 -4.23 -13.57
CA LEU A 229 -1.05 -3.80 -13.17
C LEU A 229 -2.09 -4.89 -13.46
N ASN A 230 -3.17 -4.86 -12.69
CA ASN A 230 -4.44 -5.49 -13.11
C ASN A 230 -5.24 -4.49 -13.94
N ALA A 231 -6.10 -5.05 -14.80
CA ALA A 231 -6.86 -4.35 -15.83
C ALA A 231 -6.02 -3.77 -16.97
N GLY A 232 -6.56 -3.89 -18.19
CA GLY A 232 -5.97 -3.38 -19.41
C GLY A 232 -6.04 -1.86 -19.55
N PRO A 233 -5.22 -1.29 -20.44
CA PRO A 233 -5.19 0.16 -20.67
C PRO A 233 -6.40 0.70 -21.43
N ARG A 234 -7.26 -0.16 -21.97
CA ARG A 234 -8.48 0.28 -22.66
C ARG A 234 -9.58 0.63 -21.65
N PRO A 235 -10.43 1.61 -22.00
CA PRO A 235 -11.55 1.97 -21.15
C PRO A 235 -12.60 0.85 -21.14
N GLN A 236 -12.94 0.39 -19.94
CA GLN A 236 -13.98 -0.63 -19.72
C GLN A 236 -15.35 0.01 -19.47
N ARG A 237 -15.37 1.30 -19.12
CA ARG A 237 -16.54 2.15 -18.91
C ARG A 237 -16.29 3.54 -19.52
N ALA A 238 -16.99 4.57 -19.05
CA ALA A 238 -16.72 5.97 -19.42
C ALA A 238 -15.38 6.46 -18.80
N GLU A 239 -14.27 5.95 -19.32
CA GLU A 239 -12.89 6.24 -18.89
C GLU A 239 -12.03 6.64 -20.09
N ALA A 240 -10.89 7.26 -19.82
CA ALA A 240 -9.85 7.52 -20.80
C ALA A 240 -9.10 6.25 -21.21
N ASN A 241 -8.54 6.27 -22.42
CA ASN A 241 -7.59 5.25 -22.85
C ASN A 241 -6.21 5.52 -22.21
N LEU A 242 -5.73 4.55 -21.44
CA LEU A 242 -4.52 4.64 -20.63
C LEU A 242 -3.28 4.04 -21.31
N THR A 243 -3.34 3.66 -22.59
CA THR A 243 -2.23 2.99 -23.29
C THR A 243 -0.95 3.83 -23.24
N ALA A 244 -1.06 5.14 -23.50
CA ALA A 244 0.08 6.05 -23.36
C ALA A 244 0.52 6.17 -21.89
N ARG A 245 -0.43 6.24 -20.96
CA ARG A 245 -0.12 6.39 -19.52
C ARG A 245 0.61 5.19 -18.94
N TYR A 246 0.24 3.97 -19.35
CA TYR A 246 0.92 2.74 -18.94
C TYR A 246 2.38 2.75 -19.42
N ARG A 247 2.62 3.21 -20.64
CA ARG A 247 3.97 3.40 -21.18
C ARG A 247 4.76 4.46 -20.41
N ASP A 248 4.13 5.60 -20.11
CA ASP A 248 4.76 6.72 -19.41
C ASP A 248 5.30 6.29 -18.04
N ILE A 249 4.50 5.54 -17.27
CA ILE A 249 4.89 5.10 -15.93
C ILE A 249 5.67 3.78 -15.93
N GLY A 250 5.92 3.17 -17.09
CA GLY A 250 6.76 1.98 -17.23
C GLY A 250 6.11 0.65 -16.83
N VAL A 251 4.81 0.49 -17.07
CA VAL A 251 4.12 -0.79 -16.84
C VAL A 251 4.76 -1.89 -17.68
N ASP A 252 5.24 -2.94 -17.03
CA ASP A 252 5.94 -4.06 -17.67
C ASP A 252 5.07 -5.31 -17.84
N PHE A 253 4.03 -5.47 -17.01
CA PHE A 253 3.06 -6.56 -17.12
C PHE A 253 1.62 -6.08 -16.94
N VAL A 254 0.69 -6.68 -17.67
CA VAL A 254 -0.74 -6.55 -17.42
C VAL A 254 -1.37 -7.91 -17.19
N ARG A 255 -2.00 -8.06 -16.02
CA ARG A 255 -2.82 -9.24 -15.68
C ARG A 255 -4.24 -9.04 -16.21
N THR A 256 -4.74 -10.00 -16.99
CA THR A 256 -6.04 -9.90 -17.68
C THR A 256 -7.27 -10.16 -16.79
N HIS A 257 -7.17 -9.85 -15.49
CA HIS A 257 -8.28 -9.95 -14.55
C HIS A 257 -9.11 -8.66 -14.48
N ASP A 258 -10.41 -8.80 -14.23
CA ASP A 258 -11.40 -7.72 -14.16
C ASP A 258 -11.45 -6.80 -15.38
N HIS A 259 -11.51 -7.44 -16.55
CA HIS A 259 -11.92 -6.81 -17.80
C HIS A 259 -13.44 -6.79 -17.97
N TYR A 260 -14.17 -7.48 -17.08
CA TYR A 260 -15.62 -7.56 -17.07
C TYR A 260 -16.17 -8.13 -18.39
N GLY A 261 -15.73 -9.35 -18.75
CA GLY A 261 -16.16 -10.05 -19.95
C GLY A 261 -15.00 -10.43 -20.89
N PRO A 262 -14.35 -9.48 -21.59
CA PRO A 262 -13.14 -9.78 -22.35
C PRO A 262 -12.12 -10.57 -21.50
N CYS A 263 -11.38 -11.49 -22.11
CA CYS A 263 -10.47 -12.42 -21.41
C CYS A 263 -11.14 -13.49 -20.52
N ASP A 264 -12.47 -13.47 -20.32
CA ASP A 264 -13.15 -14.52 -19.56
C ASP A 264 -13.50 -15.72 -20.45
N MET A 265 -13.37 -16.91 -19.88
CA MET A 265 -13.56 -18.17 -20.60
C MET A 265 -14.93 -18.28 -21.27
N HIS A 266 -16.01 -17.81 -20.62
CA HIS A 266 -17.38 -17.87 -21.17
C HIS A 266 -17.67 -16.82 -22.25
N VAL A 267 -16.84 -15.78 -22.37
CA VAL A 267 -16.97 -14.80 -23.45
C VAL A 267 -16.18 -15.29 -24.66
N ILE A 268 -15.01 -15.88 -24.43
CA ILE A 268 -14.19 -16.47 -25.49
C ILE A 268 -14.82 -17.76 -26.02
N PHE A 269 -15.41 -18.59 -25.17
CA PHE A 269 -16.10 -19.85 -25.52
C PHE A 269 -17.54 -19.83 -24.98
N PRO A 270 -18.49 -19.25 -25.72
CA PRO A 270 -19.84 -18.97 -25.22
C PRO A 270 -20.77 -20.19 -25.15
N ASP A 271 -20.57 -21.21 -25.98
CA ASP A 271 -21.38 -22.43 -25.96
C ASP A 271 -20.54 -23.62 -25.51
N TRP A 272 -20.69 -24.00 -24.24
CA TRP A 272 -19.99 -25.15 -23.66
C TRP A 272 -20.47 -26.51 -24.19
N ASN A 273 -21.49 -26.58 -25.05
CA ASN A 273 -21.84 -27.78 -25.80
C ASN A 273 -21.12 -27.88 -27.15
N ALA A 274 -20.57 -26.77 -27.67
CA ALA A 274 -19.86 -26.75 -28.94
C ALA A 274 -18.53 -27.53 -28.89
N ASP A 275 -18.01 -27.92 -30.05
CA ASP A 275 -16.73 -28.62 -30.17
C ASP A 275 -15.56 -27.63 -29.98
N PRO A 276 -14.67 -27.84 -28.99
CA PRO A 276 -13.57 -26.91 -28.72
C PRO A 276 -12.51 -26.89 -29.82
N THR A 277 -12.53 -27.81 -30.78
CA THR A 277 -11.59 -27.85 -31.92
C THR A 277 -12.04 -26.99 -33.12
N ILE A 278 -13.25 -26.45 -33.08
CA ILE A 278 -13.83 -25.67 -34.17
C ILE A 278 -13.65 -24.17 -33.93
N GLU A 279 -13.00 -23.46 -34.85
CA GLU A 279 -12.71 -22.03 -34.75
C GLU A 279 -13.97 -21.18 -34.50
N ALA A 280 -15.07 -21.51 -35.19
CA ALA A 280 -16.34 -20.80 -35.09
C ALA A 280 -17.04 -20.96 -33.71
N SER A 281 -16.54 -21.85 -32.85
CA SER A 281 -17.02 -21.99 -31.46
C SER A 281 -16.45 -20.93 -30.53
N TYR A 282 -15.50 -20.10 -30.99
CA TYR A 282 -14.83 -19.08 -30.21
C TYR A 282 -15.22 -17.66 -30.65
N SER A 283 -15.17 -16.74 -29.71
CA SER A 283 -15.38 -15.31 -29.90
C SER A 283 -14.24 -14.49 -29.30
N PHE A 284 -13.18 -14.30 -30.09
CA PHE A 284 -11.97 -13.58 -29.65
C PHE A 284 -12.06 -12.05 -29.74
N THR A 285 -12.95 -11.50 -30.58
CA THR A 285 -13.01 -10.07 -30.96
C THR A 285 -12.87 -9.06 -29.81
N SER A 286 -13.48 -9.31 -28.65
CA SER A 286 -13.38 -8.40 -27.50
C SER A 286 -12.05 -8.56 -26.75
N THR A 287 -11.57 -9.80 -26.60
CA THR A 287 -10.29 -10.14 -25.98
C THR A 287 -9.11 -9.65 -26.83
N ASP A 288 -9.17 -9.80 -28.15
CA ASP A 288 -8.13 -9.32 -29.09
C ASP A 288 -7.83 -7.85 -28.92
N LYS A 289 -8.89 -7.06 -28.72
CA LYS A 289 -8.79 -5.61 -28.50
C LYS A 289 -8.04 -5.28 -27.22
N GLU A 290 -8.26 -6.06 -26.15
CA GLU A 290 -7.58 -5.88 -24.86
C GLU A 290 -6.12 -6.29 -24.95
N ILE A 291 -5.83 -7.48 -25.51
CA ILE A 291 -4.46 -7.97 -25.70
C ILE A 291 -3.66 -7.03 -26.61
N TRP A 292 -4.24 -6.59 -27.73
CA TRP A 292 -3.60 -5.63 -28.63
C TRP A 292 -3.22 -4.33 -27.92
N ALA A 293 -4.06 -3.82 -27.00
CA ALA A 293 -3.76 -2.59 -26.29
C ALA A 293 -2.67 -2.76 -25.23
N ILE A 294 -2.56 -3.94 -24.60
CA ILE A 294 -1.46 -4.29 -23.70
C ILE A 294 -0.14 -4.32 -24.48
N GLU A 295 -0.11 -5.02 -25.61
CA GLU A 295 1.03 -5.06 -26.52
C GLU A 295 1.40 -3.65 -27.03
N ALA A 296 0.41 -2.83 -27.39
CA ALA A 296 0.63 -1.45 -27.83
C ALA A 296 1.18 -0.55 -26.72
N ALA A 297 0.91 -0.85 -25.44
CA ALA A 297 1.52 -0.17 -24.30
C ALA A 297 2.99 -0.58 -24.11
N GLY A 298 3.42 -1.72 -24.67
CA GLY A 298 4.75 -2.30 -24.51
C GLY A 298 4.89 -3.16 -23.25
N ALA A 299 3.78 -3.67 -22.72
CA ALA A 299 3.76 -4.54 -21.55
C ALA A 299 3.54 -6.01 -21.96
N ASP A 300 4.14 -6.94 -21.21
CA ASP A 300 3.88 -8.37 -21.35
C ASP A 300 2.50 -8.73 -20.78
N VAL A 301 1.89 -9.79 -21.31
CA VAL A 301 0.59 -10.30 -20.83
C VAL A 301 0.81 -11.40 -19.80
N LEU A 302 0.17 -11.24 -18.63
CA LEU A 302 -0.15 -12.35 -17.72
C LEU A 302 -1.61 -12.73 -17.95
N PHE A 303 -1.84 -13.80 -18.72
CA PHE A 303 -3.20 -14.18 -19.09
C PHE A 303 -3.83 -15.05 -18.01
N ARG A 304 -4.90 -14.56 -17.39
CA ARG A 304 -5.69 -15.31 -16.41
C ARG A 304 -6.80 -16.10 -17.11
N LEU A 305 -6.65 -17.42 -17.15
CA LEU A 305 -7.63 -18.38 -17.61
C LEU A 305 -8.69 -18.58 -16.52
N GLY A 306 -9.85 -17.95 -16.67
CA GLY A 306 -10.89 -18.00 -15.63
C GLY A 306 -12.01 -16.99 -15.86
N TYR A 307 -12.45 -16.34 -14.77
CA TYR A 307 -13.58 -15.42 -14.78
C TYR A 307 -13.26 -14.14 -13.97
N SER A 308 -13.77 -13.00 -14.43
CA SER A 308 -13.71 -11.71 -13.71
C SER A 308 -14.75 -11.65 -12.59
N TRP A 309 -14.60 -10.70 -11.67
CA TRP A 309 -15.62 -10.38 -10.68
C TRP A 309 -16.84 -9.68 -11.31
N ALA A 310 -18.04 -10.21 -11.03
CA ALA A 310 -19.35 -9.58 -11.21
C ALA A 310 -19.61 -8.75 -12.50
N LEU A 311 -19.88 -9.43 -13.63
CA LEU A 311 -20.92 -8.99 -14.57
C LEU A 311 -21.98 -10.07 -14.74
N PRO A 312 -23.26 -9.67 -14.94
CA PRO A 312 -24.39 -10.29 -14.29
C PRO A 312 -24.92 -11.47 -15.12
N HIS A 313 -25.29 -12.56 -14.44
CA HIS A 313 -26.01 -13.72 -15.01
C HIS A 313 -25.21 -14.77 -15.78
N ALA A 314 -23.90 -14.93 -15.58
CA ALA A 314 -23.25 -16.18 -15.96
C ALA A 314 -23.42 -17.23 -14.84
N PRO A 315 -24.27 -18.27 -14.98
CA PRO A 315 -24.33 -19.41 -14.05
C PRO A 315 -23.02 -20.24 -13.99
N VAL A 316 -21.95 -19.79 -14.65
CA VAL A 316 -20.67 -20.51 -14.83
C VAL A 316 -19.64 -20.16 -13.74
N THR A 317 -19.91 -19.17 -12.88
CA THR A 317 -19.00 -18.76 -11.76
C THR A 317 -19.12 -19.62 -10.50
N TYR A 318 -19.86 -20.75 -10.53
CA TYR A 318 -20.24 -21.45 -9.28
C TYR A 318 -20.18 -22.98 -9.33
N VAL A 319 -19.45 -23.59 -10.27
CA VAL A 319 -19.22 -25.04 -10.25
C VAL A 319 -17.87 -25.36 -10.89
N ALA A 320 -17.13 -26.30 -10.33
CA ALA A 320 -16.00 -26.91 -11.03
C ALA A 320 -16.45 -27.35 -12.44
N PRO A 321 -15.66 -27.11 -13.51
CA PRO A 321 -16.05 -27.51 -14.86
C PRO A 321 -16.42 -29.00 -14.88
N ALA A 322 -17.65 -29.30 -15.30
CA ALA A 322 -18.16 -30.69 -15.32
C ALA A 322 -17.27 -31.60 -16.20
N ASP A 323 -16.70 -31.02 -17.26
CA ASP A 323 -15.69 -31.63 -18.12
C ASP A 323 -14.41 -30.79 -18.09
N ARG A 324 -13.44 -31.22 -17.26
CA ARG A 324 -12.14 -30.54 -17.10
C ARG A 324 -11.27 -30.68 -18.34
N ALA A 325 -11.38 -31.79 -19.08
CA ALA A 325 -10.61 -32.02 -20.29
C ALA A 325 -11.05 -31.05 -21.39
N LYS A 326 -12.36 -30.88 -21.55
CA LYS A 326 -12.90 -29.86 -22.46
C LYS A 326 -12.48 -28.44 -22.06
N TRP A 327 -12.52 -28.11 -20.77
CA TRP A 327 -12.06 -26.81 -20.28
C TRP A 327 -10.57 -26.58 -20.60
N ALA A 328 -9.72 -27.58 -20.40
CA ALA A 328 -8.30 -27.52 -20.73
C ALA A 328 -8.06 -27.40 -22.24
N GLU A 329 -8.85 -28.08 -23.09
CA GLU A 329 -8.75 -27.95 -24.55
C GLU A 329 -9.17 -26.54 -25.03
N VAL A 330 -10.18 -25.93 -24.40
CA VAL A 330 -10.55 -24.53 -24.66
C VAL A 330 -9.39 -23.61 -24.28
N ALA A 331 -8.80 -23.79 -23.10
CA ALA A 331 -7.64 -23.01 -22.66
C ALA A 331 -6.48 -23.13 -23.67
N LYS A 332 -6.16 -24.33 -24.13
CA LYS A 332 -5.13 -24.57 -25.15
C LYS A 332 -5.41 -23.81 -26.46
N HIS A 333 -6.63 -23.82 -26.96
CA HIS A 333 -6.98 -23.08 -28.19
C HIS A 333 -6.92 -21.56 -28.01
N ILE A 334 -7.17 -21.03 -26.80
CA ILE A 334 -6.91 -19.63 -26.49
C ILE A 334 -5.41 -19.32 -26.61
N ILE A 335 -4.54 -20.21 -26.12
CA ILE A 335 -3.09 -20.05 -26.28
C ILE A 335 -2.68 -20.12 -27.75
N MET A 336 -3.18 -21.12 -28.49
CA MET A 336 -2.92 -21.26 -29.93
C MET A 336 -3.39 -20.03 -30.72
N HIS A 337 -4.50 -19.40 -30.31
CA HIS A 337 -4.95 -18.16 -30.93
C HIS A 337 -3.93 -17.04 -30.74
N TYR A 338 -3.38 -16.84 -29.54
CA TYR A 338 -2.43 -15.74 -29.29
C TYR A 338 -0.98 -16.03 -29.66
N ASN A 339 -0.58 -17.30 -29.74
CA ASN A 339 0.81 -17.70 -29.97
C ASN A 339 1.06 -18.32 -31.35
N ASP A 340 0.07 -19.03 -31.92
CA ASP A 340 0.25 -19.84 -33.14
C ASP A 340 -0.57 -19.35 -34.34
N GLY A 341 -1.35 -18.27 -34.19
CA GLY A 341 -2.19 -17.73 -35.27
C GLY A 341 -3.48 -18.49 -35.53
N TRP A 342 -3.87 -19.44 -34.66
CA TRP A 342 -5.10 -20.22 -34.82
C TRP A 342 -6.35 -19.33 -34.83
N ALA A 343 -7.38 -19.68 -35.61
CA ALA A 343 -8.61 -18.88 -35.75
C ALA A 343 -8.36 -17.40 -36.11
N ASN A 344 -7.44 -17.15 -37.06
CA ASN A 344 -7.00 -15.80 -37.47
C ASN A 344 -6.39 -14.98 -36.31
N GLY A 345 -5.63 -15.66 -35.45
CA GLY A 345 -5.03 -15.05 -34.28
C GLY A 345 -3.68 -14.39 -34.53
N PHE A 346 -2.84 -14.43 -33.49
CA PHE A 346 -1.59 -13.68 -33.36
C PHE A 346 -0.40 -14.60 -33.04
N HIS A 347 0.78 -13.99 -32.99
CA HIS A 347 2.04 -14.61 -32.58
C HIS A 347 2.73 -13.75 -31.52
N TYR A 348 1.99 -13.40 -30.46
CA TYR A 348 2.50 -12.55 -29.38
C TYR A 348 3.48 -13.28 -28.47
N GLY A 349 3.45 -14.61 -28.44
CA GLY A 349 4.37 -15.40 -27.62
C GLY A 349 4.13 -15.17 -26.13
N ILE A 350 2.87 -15.05 -25.72
CA ILE A 350 2.45 -14.89 -24.32
C ILE A 350 2.97 -16.10 -23.53
N ARG A 351 3.78 -15.81 -22.52
CA ARG A 351 4.51 -16.83 -21.74
C ARG A 351 3.75 -17.31 -20.51
N TYR A 352 3.04 -16.43 -19.83
CA TYR A 352 2.47 -16.69 -18.52
C TYR A 352 0.94 -16.91 -18.57
N TRP A 353 0.52 -18.08 -18.12
CA TRP A 353 -0.88 -18.53 -18.13
C TRP A 353 -1.29 -18.94 -16.72
N GLU A 354 -2.06 -18.08 -16.06
CA GLU A 354 -2.56 -18.29 -14.71
C GLU A 354 -3.91 -19.02 -14.75
N VAL A 355 -4.02 -20.10 -13.99
CA VAL A 355 -5.25 -20.90 -13.91
C VAL A 355 -6.08 -20.42 -12.72
N TRP A 356 -7.19 -19.77 -13.05
CA TRP A 356 -8.25 -19.30 -12.14
C TRP A 356 -7.90 -18.05 -11.32
N ASN A 357 -8.86 -17.61 -10.50
CA ASN A 357 -8.73 -16.53 -9.53
C ASN A 357 -9.33 -16.94 -8.18
N GLU A 358 -8.55 -16.84 -7.10
CA GLU A 358 -9.01 -16.93 -5.71
C GLU A 358 -9.91 -18.14 -5.36
N PRO A 359 -9.54 -19.38 -5.75
CA PRO A 359 -10.37 -20.55 -5.48
C PRO A 359 -10.45 -20.93 -4.00
N ASP A 360 -9.70 -20.23 -3.14
CA ASP A 360 -9.70 -20.40 -1.70
C ASP A 360 -10.81 -19.63 -0.97
N ILE A 361 -11.62 -18.84 -1.69
CA ILE A 361 -12.80 -18.17 -1.15
C ILE A 361 -14.10 -18.49 -1.91
N PRO A 362 -15.25 -18.62 -1.20
CA PRO A 362 -16.54 -18.96 -1.81
C PRO A 362 -17.07 -17.98 -2.87
N LEU A 363 -16.50 -16.77 -2.92
CA LEU A 363 -16.88 -15.75 -3.88
C LEU A 363 -16.45 -16.10 -5.31
N PHE A 364 -15.32 -16.80 -5.48
CA PHE A 364 -14.76 -17.17 -6.79
C PHE A 364 -14.73 -18.68 -7.03
N TRP A 365 -14.97 -19.49 -6.00
CA TRP A 365 -15.05 -20.95 -6.12
C TRP A 365 -15.94 -21.56 -5.05
N THR A 366 -17.01 -22.22 -5.48
CA THR A 366 -17.99 -22.90 -4.61
C THR A 366 -17.75 -24.41 -4.51
N GLY A 367 -16.84 -24.96 -5.34
CA GLY A 367 -16.43 -26.35 -5.25
C GLY A 367 -15.52 -26.58 -4.04
N THR A 368 -15.11 -27.83 -3.88
CA THR A 368 -14.09 -28.23 -2.91
C THR A 368 -12.68 -27.83 -3.40
N PRO A 369 -11.70 -27.65 -2.49
CA PRO A 369 -10.31 -27.47 -2.89
C PRO A 369 -9.79 -28.59 -3.81
N GLN A 370 -10.19 -29.84 -3.56
CA GLN A 370 -9.78 -30.99 -4.37
C GLN A 370 -10.28 -30.91 -5.82
N GLU A 371 -11.48 -30.39 -6.04
CA GLU A 371 -11.99 -30.15 -7.40
C GLU A 371 -11.17 -29.08 -8.13
N TYR A 372 -10.71 -28.04 -7.43
CA TYR A 372 -9.82 -27.05 -8.01
C TYR A 372 -8.45 -27.66 -8.34
N TYR A 373 -7.87 -28.44 -7.42
CA TYR A 373 -6.57 -29.09 -7.64
C TYR A 373 -6.60 -29.99 -8.88
N ALA A 374 -7.69 -30.75 -9.05
CA ALA A 374 -7.87 -31.63 -10.20
C ALA A 374 -8.14 -30.86 -11.51
N LEU A 375 -8.77 -29.68 -11.45
CA LEU A 375 -8.87 -28.77 -12.60
C LEU A 375 -7.48 -28.26 -13.00
N TYR A 376 -6.73 -27.72 -12.04
CA TYR A 376 -5.36 -27.23 -12.27
C TYR A 376 -4.48 -28.32 -12.89
N GLU A 377 -4.50 -29.53 -12.33
CA GLU A 377 -3.74 -30.67 -12.84
C GLU A 377 -4.04 -30.95 -14.32
N THR A 378 -5.33 -31.07 -14.66
CA THR A 378 -5.76 -31.36 -16.03
C THR A 378 -5.28 -30.28 -16.99
N VAL A 379 -5.44 -29.00 -16.60
CA VAL A 379 -5.03 -27.86 -17.42
C VAL A 379 -3.51 -27.81 -17.57
N ALA A 380 -2.77 -27.90 -16.47
CA ALA A 380 -1.31 -27.86 -16.49
C ALA A 380 -0.73 -28.98 -17.37
N GLN A 381 -1.21 -30.22 -17.24
CA GLN A 381 -0.78 -31.34 -18.08
C GLN A 381 -1.08 -31.07 -19.57
N THR A 382 -2.33 -30.72 -19.92
CA THR A 382 -2.72 -30.42 -21.31
C THR A 382 -1.86 -29.30 -21.92
N LEU A 383 -1.62 -28.23 -21.18
CA LEU A 383 -0.85 -27.09 -21.69
C LEU A 383 0.63 -27.42 -21.85
N LYS A 384 1.23 -28.15 -20.92
CA LYS A 384 2.65 -28.53 -20.99
C LYS A 384 2.92 -29.62 -22.03
N ASP A 385 1.95 -30.50 -22.29
CA ASP A 385 2.03 -31.48 -23.38
C ASP A 385 1.96 -30.80 -24.76
N TYR A 386 1.18 -29.72 -24.88
CA TYR A 386 1.09 -28.92 -26.09
C TYR A 386 2.35 -28.06 -26.31
N ASP A 387 2.77 -27.30 -25.30
CA ASP A 387 4.02 -26.53 -25.33
C ASP A 387 4.67 -26.47 -23.94
N SER A 388 5.78 -27.21 -23.81
CA SER A 388 6.55 -27.29 -22.56
C SER A 388 7.23 -25.98 -22.15
N HIS A 389 7.33 -24.98 -23.03
CA HIS A 389 7.94 -23.69 -22.74
C HIS A 389 6.98 -22.70 -22.07
N LEU A 390 5.67 -22.94 -22.11
CA LEU A 390 4.69 -22.12 -21.40
C LEU A 390 4.95 -22.13 -19.90
N LYS A 391 4.75 -21.00 -19.24
CA LYS A 391 4.74 -20.90 -17.78
C LYS A 391 3.29 -21.03 -17.31
N VAL A 392 2.98 -22.13 -16.62
CA VAL A 392 1.63 -22.40 -16.12
C VAL A 392 1.64 -22.46 -14.59
N GLY A 393 0.70 -21.75 -13.96
CA GLY A 393 0.68 -21.58 -12.51
C GLY A 393 -0.64 -21.07 -11.97
N GLY A 394 -0.67 -20.85 -10.66
CA GLY A 394 -1.87 -20.49 -9.90
C GLY A 394 -1.59 -20.52 -8.40
N PRO A 395 -2.58 -20.41 -7.51
CA PRO A 395 -4.00 -20.33 -7.80
C PRO A 395 -4.58 -18.91 -7.77
N ALA A 396 -3.75 -17.87 -7.78
CA ALA A 396 -4.14 -16.52 -7.40
C ALA A 396 -4.78 -16.50 -6.00
N LEU A 397 -4.03 -17.01 -5.01
CA LEU A 397 -4.50 -17.24 -3.64
C LEU A 397 -4.95 -15.95 -2.92
N ALA A 398 -6.17 -15.92 -2.37
CA ALA A 398 -6.70 -14.84 -1.52
C ALA A 398 -6.22 -14.90 -0.05
N GLY A 399 -5.01 -15.39 0.18
CA GLY A 399 -4.36 -15.44 1.50
C GLY A 399 -4.59 -16.70 2.35
N ASN A 400 -5.38 -17.69 1.91
CA ASN A 400 -5.58 -18.93 2.68
C ASN A 400 -4.39 -19.89 2.54
N MET A 401 -3.38 -19.74 3.40
CA MET A 401 -2.16 -20.57 3.36
C MET A 401 -2.40 -22.08 3.54
N ASN A 402 -3.52 -22.50 4.15
CA ASN A 402 -3.85 -23.94 4.24
C ASN A 402 -4.32 -24.50 2.90
N PHE A 403 -5.02 -23.69 2.09
CA PHE A 403 -5.37 -24.05 0.73
C PHE A 403 -4.10 -24.23 -0.13
N LEU A 404 -3.13 -23.31 0.00
CA LEU A 404 -1.85 -23.42 -0.71
C LEU A 404 -1.07 -24.68 -0.30
N LYS A 405 -1.03 -25.03 0.99
CA LYS A 405 -0.43 -26.29 1.46
C LYS A 405 -1.07 -27.51 0.80
N GLY A 406 -2.41 -27.56 0.74
CA GLY A 406 -3.14 -28.64 0.10
C GLY A 406 -2.87 -28.72 -1.41
N PHE A 407 -2.82 -27.56 -2.08
CA PHE A 407 -2.52 -27.44 -3.49
C PHE A 407 -1.11 -27.96 -3.84
N LEU A 408 -0.09 -27.52 -3.09
CA LEU A 408 1.29 -27.96 -3.29
C LEU A 408 1.48 -29.44 -2.96
N ALA A 409 0.81 -29.95 -1.92
CA ALA A 409 0.81 -31.38 -1.62
C ALA A 409 0.20 -32.21 -2.74
N HIS A 410 -0.91 -31.75 -3.34
CA HIS A 410 -1.51 -32.38 -4.52
C HIS A 410 -0.56 -32.38 -5.71
N CYS A 411 0.05 -31.23 -6.02
CA CYS A 411 1.00 -31.12 -7.13
C CYS A 411 2.21 -32.04 -6.94
N GLN A 412 2.76 -32.09 -5.72
CA GLN A 412 3.89 -32.96 -5.39
C GLN A 412 3.50 -34.45 -5.54
N ALA A 413 2.36 -34.86 -4.99
CA ALA A 413 1.93 -36.26 -4.97
C ALA A 413 1.63 -36.81 -6.38
N ASN A 414 1.13 -35.96 -7.28
CA ASN A 414 0.74 -36.35 -8.64
C ASN A 414 1.72 -35.87 -9.72
N ALA A 415 2.89 -35.35 -9.34
CA ALA A 415 3.90 -34.79 -10.26
C ALA A 415 3.32 -33.76 -11.25
N VAL A 416 2.40 -32.92 -10.77
CA VAL A 416 1.76 -31.89 -11.58
C VAL A 416 2.78 -30.79 -11.91
N PRO A 417 2.92 -30.39 -13.18
CA PRO A 417 3.78 -29.26 -13.55
C PRO A 417 3.32 -27.98 -12.84
N LEU A 418 4.27 -27.26 -12.24
CA LEU A 418 4.02 -26.00 -11.55
C LEU A 418 5.20 -25.05 -11.82
N ASP A 419 5.02 -24.14 -12.77
CA ASP A 419 6.06 -23.18 -13.14
C ASP A 419 6.10 -21.96 -12.21
N PHE A 420 4.95 -21.59 -11.64
CA PHE A 420 4.84 -20.50 -10.67
C PHE A 420 3.66 -20.67 -9.70
N VAL A 421 3.77 -20.06 -8.52
CA VAL A 421 2.64 -19.83 -7.61
C VAL A 421 2.24 -18.36 -7.62
N SER A 422 0.95 -18.10 -7.75
CA SER A 422 0.40 -16.74 -7.66
C SER A 422 -0.49 -16.53 -6.44
N TRP A 423 -0.41 -15.32 -5.87
CA TRP A 423 -1.06 -14.97 -4.61
C TRP A 423 -1.29 -13.47 -4.47
N HIS A 424 -2.25 -13.12 -3.60
CA HIS A 424 -2.72 -11.76 -3.39
C HIS A 424 -2.47 -11.29 -1.96
N ILE A 425 -2.33 -9.97 -1.76
CA ILE A 425 -2.31 -9.38 -0.42
C ILE A 425 -2.79 -7.93 -0.42
N TYR A 426 -3.72 -7.62 0.49
CA TYR A 426 -4.19 -6.27 0.76
C TYR A 426 -3.91 -5.91 2.23
N THR A 427 -2.99 -4.98 2.46
CA THR A 427 -2.47 -4.71 3.82
C THR A 427 -1.86 -3.32 3.93
N THR A 428 -2.07 -2.66 5.06
CA THR A 428 -1.60 -1.28 5.30
C THR A 428 -0.12 -1.21 5.69
N ALA A 429 0.50 -2.34 6.05
CA ALA A 429 1.92 -2.42 6.40
C ALA A 429 2.75 -2.87 5.16
N PRO A 430 3.57 -1.98 4.56
CA PRO A 430 4.21 -2.24 3.26
C PRO A 430 5.24 -3.39 3.27
N TYR A 431 5.75 -3.79 4.44
CA TYR A 431 6.70 -4.89 4.57
C TYR A 431 6.03 -6.27 4.58
N GLN A 432 4.70 -6.35 4.77
CA GLN A 432 3.98 -7.62 4.82
C GLN A 432 4.00 -8.38 3.50
N GLN A 433 4.12 -7.67 2.37
CA GLN A 433 4.30 -8.24 1.04
C GLN A 433 5.57 -9.09 0.99
N TYR A 434 6.68 -8.60 1.54
CA TYR A 434 7.93 -9.35 1.63
C TYR A 434 7.77 -10.57 2.54
N LEU A 435 7.16 -10.41 3.73
CA LEU A 435 6.98 -11.51 4.67
C LEU A 435 6.12 -12.64 4.08
N MET A 436 5.02 -12.30 3.42
CA MET A 436 4.17 -13.28 2.74
C MET A 436 4.94 -14.02 1.63
N SER A 437 5.77 -13.32 0.85
CA SER A 437 6.60 -13.98 -0.17
C SER A 437 7.62 -14.97 0.42
N ALA A 438 8.13 -14.70 1.63
CA ALA A 438 9.01 -15.62 2.35
C ALA A 438 8.25 -16.86 2.83
N ASP A 439 7.03 -16.69 3.34
CA ASP A 439 6.17 -17.81 3.74
C ASP A 439 5.78 -18.69 2.55
N VAL A 440 5.44 -18.08 1.40
CA VAL A 440 5.19 -18.81 0.15
C VAL A 440 6.45 -19.55 -0.30
N GLN A 441 7.63 -18.92 -0.24
CA GLN A 441 8.89 -19.58 -0.62
C GLN A 441 9.20 -20.78 0.27
N ASN A 442 8.94 -20.68 1.57
CA ASN A 442 9.13 -21.78 2.52
C ASN A 442 8.23 -22.97 2.18
N LEU A 443 6.97 -22.72 1.80
CA LEU A 443 6.06 -23.76 1.35
C LEU A 443 6.51 -24.39 0.02
N LEU A 444 6.91 -23.57 -0.95
CA LEU A 444 7.48 -24.06 -2.21
C LEU A 444 8.68 -24.98 -1.96
N ALA A 445 9.62 -24.57 -1.12
CA ALA A 445 10.78 -25.39 -0.77
C ALA A 445 10.41 -26.68 -0.04
N TYR A 446 9.48 -26.62 0.91
CA TYR A 446 9.01 -27.79 1.66
C TYR A 446 8.40 -28.86 0.74
N TYR A 447 7.64 -28.46 -0.27
CA TYR A 447 7.02 -29.38 -1.23
C TYR A 447 7.89 -29.70 -2.46
N GLY A 448 9.14 -29.21 -2.51
CA GLY A 448 10.09 -29.52 -3.59
C GLY A 448 9.95 -28.67 -4.86
N PHE A 449 9.26 -27.53 -4.78
CA PHE A 449 9.03 -26.58 -5.87
C PHE A 449 9.90 -25.31 -5.75
N SER A 450 11.12 -25.41 -5.21
CA SER A 450 12.00 -24.24 -4.99
C SER A 450 12.33 -23.45 -6.26
N SER A 451 12.19 -24.06 -7.44
CA SER A 451 12.43 -23.41 -8.74
C SER A 451 11.19 -22.74 -9.33
N ALA A 452 10.00 -22.95 -8.76
CA ALA A 452 8.79 -22.28 -9.21
C ALA A 452 8.88 -20.78 -8.88
N GLU A 453 8.48 -19.94 -9.84
CA GLU A 453 8.44 -18.49 -9.64
C GLU A 453 7.30 -18.10 -8.69
N GLN A 454 7.39 -16.91 -8.11
CA GLN A 454 6.28 -16.31 -7.36
C GLN A 454 5.73 -15.11 -8.09
N LEU A 455 4.43 -15.07 -8.33
CA LEU A 455 3.75 -13.91 -8.91
C LEU A 455 2.82 -13.28 -7.86
N LEU A 456 3.09 -12.04 -7.48
CA LEU A 456 2.18 -11.27 -6.62
C LEU A 456 1.12 -10.62 -7.52
N THR A 457 0.05 -11.35 -7.81
CA THR A 457 -0.87 -11.03 -8.91
C THR A 457 -1.95 -10.00 -8.55
N GLU A 458 -2.13 -9.72 -7.26
CA GLU A 458 -2.88 -8.57 -6.78
C GLU A 458 -2.32 -8.05 -5.46
N TRP A 459 -2.06 -6.75 -5.40
CA TRP A 459 -1.78 -6.07 -4.15
C TRP A 459 -2.28 -4.63 -4.14
N ASN A 460 -2.72 -4.17 -2.98
CA ASN A 460 -2.97 -2.76 -2.67
C ASN A 460 -3.03 -2.53 -1.14
N TRP A 461 -3.32 -1.30 -0.74
CA TRP A 461 -3.36 -0.80 0.64
C TRP A 461 -4.33 -1.58 1.54
N SER A 462 -5.60 -1.71 1.16
CA SER A 462 -6.60 -2.43 1.94
C SER A 462 -7.84 -2.67 1.09
N LEU A 463 -8.67 -3.65 1.45
CA LEU A 463 -10.02 -3.81 0.89
C LEU A 463 -11.08 -3.10 1.74
N THR A 464 -10.73 -2.69 2.97
CA THR A 464 -11.63 -2.08 3.96
C THR A 464 -11.00 -0.84 4.59
N GLY A 465 -11.83 0.08 5.11
CA GLY A 465 -11.34 1.31 5.76
C GLY A 465 -11.23 2.52 4.83
N THR A 466 -10.45 3.52 5.24
CA THR A 466 -10.25 4.78 4.50
C THR A 466 -9.58 4.54 3.16
N LYS A 467 -10.10 5.19 2.12
CA LYS A 467 -9.68 5.02 0.72
C LYS A 467 -8.70 6.11 0.26
N ASP A 468 -8.42 7.09 1.10
CA ASP A 468 -7.60 8.25 0.74
C ASP A 468 -6.18 7.85 0.29
N GLU A 469 -5.64 6.78 0.87
CA GLU A 469 -4.34 6.20 0.48
C GLU A 469 -4.30 5.61 -0.94
N TYR A 470 -5.42 5.48 -1.65
CA TYR A 470 -5.37 5.07 -3.06
C TYR A 470 -4.83 6.18 -3.97
N TRP A 471 -4.93 7.45 -3.56
CA TRP A 471 -4.58 8.58 -4.42
C TRP A 471 -3.74 9.68 -3.77
N ASN A 472 -3.50 9.65 -2.46
CA ASN A 472 -2.72 10.68 -1.76
C ASN A 472 -1.21 10.37 -1.69
N ALA A 473 -0.44 11.34 -1.20
CA ALA A 473 1.01 11.25 -1.08
C ALA A 473 1.48 10.12 -0.16
N ARG A 474 0.76 9.88 0.95
CA ARG A 474 1.03 8.79 1.87
C ARG A 474 0.91 7.43 1.17
N GLY A 475 -0.12 7.26 0.34
CA GLY A 475 -0.30 6.09 -0.52
C GLY A 475 0.80 5.90 -1.55
N ALA A 476 1.34 7.01 -2.10
CA ALA A 476 2.47 6.98 -3.01
C ALA A 476 3.76 6.50 -2.32
N ALA A 477 4.05 7.03 -1.13
CA ALA A 477 5.17 6.57 -0.31
C ALA A 477 5.01 5.10 0.13
N TRP A 478 3.79 4.69 0.49
CA TRP A 478 3.50 3.27 0.75
C TRP A 478 3.82 2.40 -0.47
N THR A 479 3.37 2.81 -1.65
CA THR A 479 3.58 2.10 -2.92
C THR A 479 5.07 1.97 -3.27
N ALA A 480 5.83 3.06 -3.11
CA ALA A 480 7.28 3.04 -3.35
C ALA A 480 8.02 2.15 -2.34
N SER A 481 7.59 2.15 -1.08
CA SER A 481 8.14 1.25 -0.05
C SER A 481 7.90 -0.22 -0.40
N VAL A 482 6.69 -0.58 -0.87
CA VAL A 482 6.40 -1.95 -1.33
C VAL A 482 7.32 -2.34 -2.49
N LEU A 483 7.43 -1.49 -3.52
CA LEU A 483 8.33 -1.75 -4.67
C LEU A 483 9.80 -1.90 -4.23
N ALA A 484 10.23 -1.14 -3.21
CA ALA A 484 11.56 -1.26 -2.63
C ALA A 484 11.77 -2.60 -1.93
N TYR A 485 10.87 -3.02 -1.04
CA TYR A 485 10.99 -4.31 -0.35
C TYR A 485 10.91 -5.51 -1.29
N LEU A 486 10.10 -5.41 -2.35
CA LEU A 486 10.01 -6.48 -3.34
C LEU A 486 11.29 -6.65 -4.14
N GLN A 487 12.21 -5.66 -4.20
CA GLN A 487 13.53 -5.86 -4.82
C GLN A 487 14.38 -6.93 -4.11
N ASP A 488 14.08 -7.24 -2.85
CA ASP A 488 14.79 -8.27 -2.06
C ASP A 488 13.95 -9.55 -1.86
N SER A 489 12.77 -9.63 -2.49
CA SER A 489 11.89 -10.80 -2.40
C SER A 489 12.04 -11.76 -3.59
N PRO A 490 11.61 -13.03 -3.48
CA PRO A 490 11.55 -13.98 -4.59
C PRO A 490 10.47 -13.66 -5.65
N VAL A 491 9.67 -12.60 -5.47
CA VAL A 491 8.58 -12.24 -6.41
C VAL A 491 9.14 -11.87 -7.78
N ALA A 492 8.76 -12.61 -8.82
CA ALA A 492 9.22 -12.39 -10.19
C ALA A 492 8.38 -11.32 -10.91
N ILE A 493 7.05 -11.38 -10.75
CA ILE A 493 6.09 -10.42 -11.32
C ILE A 493 5.20 -9.91 -10.19
N SER A 494 4.90 -8.62 -10.22
CA SER A 494 4.02 -7.97 -9.25
C SER A 494 2.99 -7.14 -9.99
N ASN A 495 1.70 -7.39 -9.74
CA ASN A 495 0.58 -6.67 -10.35
C ASN A 495 -0.21 -5.94 -9.27
N ARG A 496 -0.13 -4.61 -9.25
CA ARG A 496 -0.99 -3.79 -8.37
C ARG A 496 -2.43 -3.86 -8.87
N TYR A 497 -3.37 -4.02 -7.96
CA TYR A 497 -4.79 -3.93 -8.27
C TYR A 497 -5.26 -2.51 -8.00
N ARG A 498 -5.40 -1.61 -8.99
CA ARG A 498 -5.43 -1.82 -10.44
C ARG A 498 -4.96 -0.57 -11.19
N GLY A 499 -4.91 -0.61 -12.52
CA GLY A 499 -4.44 0.51 -13.33
C GLY A 499 -5.46 1.63 -13.52
N ASN A 500 -6.66 1.34 -14.05
CA ASN A 500 -7.70 2.34 -14.32
C ASN A 500 -8.35 2.92 -13.05
N GLY A 501 -9.24 3.91 -13.20
CA GLY A 501 -9.89 4.68 -12.13
C GLY A 501 -10.34 3.86 -10.91
N GLY A 502 -11.00 2.72 -11.19
CA GLY A 502 -11.61 1.84 -10.20
C GLY A 502 -12.84 2.48 -9.53
N GLY A 503 -13.78 1.67 -9.06
CA GLY A 503 -15.01 2.14 -8.39
C GLY A 503 -16.03 2.82 -9.31
N ALA A 504 -17.28 2.97 -8.87
CA ALA A 504 -18.38 3.53 -9.67
C ALA A 504 -18.30 5.06 -9.87
N ASP A 505 -17.38 5.75 -9.19
CA ASP A 505 -17.25 7.21 -9.10
C ASP A 505 -15.81 7.72 -9.32
N GLY A 506 -14.89 6.88 -9.80
CA GLY A 506 -13.48 7.23 -10.00
C GLY A 506 -12.61 7.24 -8.72
N THR A 507 -13.19 6.96 -7.54
CA THR A 507 -12.49 6.87 -6.23
C THR A 507 -11.95 5.47 -5.93
N GLY A 508 -11.65 4.68 -6.95
CA GLY A 508 -11.12 3.33 -6.76
C GLY A 508 -9.61 3.28 -6.53
N MET A 509 -9.15 2.04 -6.41
CA MET A 509 -7.77 1.61 -6.13
C MET A 509 -6.78 1.87 -7.29
N GLY A 510 -7.23 2.56 -8.33
CA GLY A 510 -6.51 2.90 -9.55
C GLY A 510 -5.26 3.74 -9.36
N LEU A 511 -4.35 3.69 -10.34
CA LEU A 511 -3.26 4.67 -10.47
C LEU A 511 -3.69 5.95 -11.20
N PHE A 512 -4.75 5.87 -11.99
CA PHE A 512 -5.27 7.00 -12.76
C PHE A 512 -6.67 7.39 -12.28
N TYR A 513 -7.09 8.61 -12.56
CA TYR A 513 -8.50 9.01 -12.54
C TYR A 513 -9.20 8.58 -13.85
N ASP A 514 -10.53 8.65 -13.89
CA ASP A 514 -11.31 8.23 -15.07
C ASP A 514 -11.00 9.08 -16.32
N ASP A 515 -10.52 10.33 -16.16
CA ASP A 515 -10.04 11.20 -17.25
C ASP A 515 -8.59 10.91 -17.71
N GLY A 516 -7.91 9.96 -17.05
CA GLY A 516 -6.52 9.60 -17.34
C GLY A 516 -5.47 10.51 -16.69
N ALA A 517 -5.87 11.42 -15.79
CA ALA A 517 -4.96 12.15 -14.92
C ALA A 517 -4.31 11.21 -13.89
N TYR A 518 -3.12 11.58 -13.40
CA TYR A 518 -2.37 10.78 -12.45
C TYR A 518 -2.93 10.98 -11.04
N LYS A 519 -3.13 9.89 -10.31
CA LYS A 519 -3.21 9.94 -8.84
C LYS A 519 -1.78 10.03 -8.27
N LYS A 520 -1.60 10.49 -7.02
CA LYS A 520 -0.24 10.58 -6.41
C LYS A 520 0.49 9.23 -6.47
N THR A 521 -0.25 8.14 -6.31
CA THR A 521 0.27 6.76 -6.39
C THR A 521 0.89 6.41 -7.73
N ALA A 522 0.45 7.01 -8.85
CA ALA A 522 1.08 6.81 -10.17
C ALA A 522 2.50 7.39 -10.22
N TYR A 523 2.78 8.47 -9.50
CA TYR A 523 4.12 9.05 -9.48
C TYR A 523 5.15 8.16 -8.77
N ALA A 524 4.72 7.23 -7.90
CA ALA A 524 5.61 6.19 -7.37
C ALA A 524 6.08 5.23 -8.48
N TYR A 525 5.20 4.87 -9.41
CA TYR A 525 5.58 4.09 -10.60
C TYR A 525 6.46 4.91 -11.54
N LEU A 526 6.14 6.19 -11.76
CA LEU A 526 7.01 7.05 -12.57
C LEU A 526 8.41 7.18 -11.96
N ALA A 527 8.52 7.33 -10.64
CA ALA A 527 9.80 7.36 -9.94
C ALA A 527 10.58 6.05 -10.13
N GLN A 528 9.91 4.89 -9.98
CA GLN A 528 10.52 3.59 -10.25
C GLN A 528 11.00 3.47 -11.70
N ARG A 529 10.20 3.94 -12.67
CA ARG A 529 10.60 3.95 -14.10
C ARG A 529 11.85 4.80 -14.35
N LEU A 530 12.01 5.93 -13.67
CA LEU A 530 13.24 6.75 -13.74
C LEU A 530 14.44 6.02 -13.10
N LEU A 531 14.24 5.32 -11.99
CA LEU A 531 15.29 4.50 -11.37
C LEU A 531 15.78 3.38 -12.30
N LEU A 532 14.88 2.79 -13.09
CA LEU A 532 15.21 1.74 -14.06
C LEU A 532 16.09 2.22 -15.23
N GLU A 533 16.27 3.53 -15.44
CA GLU A 533 17.26 4.07 -16.39
C GLU A 533 18.71 3.89 -15.91
N THR A 534 18.85 3.62 -14.62
CA THR A 534 20.11 3.29 -13.95
C THR A 534 20.09 1.86 -13.40
N PRO A 535 19.99 0.83 -14.27
CA PRO A 535 19.56 -0.52 -13.87
C PRO A 535 20.54 -1.30 -12.99
N GLN A 536 21.80 -0.86 -12.85
CA GLN A 536 22.77 -1.55 -12.00
C GLN A 536 22.49 -1.19 -10.53
N ARG A 537 21.90 -2.13 -9.77
CA ARG A 537 21.52 -1.91 -8.37
C ARG A 537 22.77 -1.70 -7.52
N LEU A 538 22.75 -0.66 -6.70
CA LEU A 538 23.83 -0.32 -5.77
C LEU A 538 23.51 -0.79 -4.36
N ALA A 539 24.55 -1.02 -3.57
CA ALA A 539 24.41 -1.20 -2.13
C ALA A 539 23.91 0.11 -1.50
N ALA A 540 22.79 0.02 -0.77
CA ALA A 540 22.21 1.13 -0.03
C ALA A 540 21.82 0.67 1.38
N ALA A 541 22.03 1.52 2.37
CA ALA A 541 21.73 1.27 3.78
C ALA A 541 20.87 2.39 4.36
N GLY A 542 20.05 2.03 5.36
CA GLY A 542 19.09 2.94 6.00
C GLY A 542 17.63 2.67 5.64
N SER A 543 17.30 1.53 5.03
CA SER A 543 15.90 1.07 5.01
C SER A 543 15.51 0.47 6.36
N ASP A 544 14.28 0.68 6.80
CA ASP A 544 13.65 -0.05 7.90
C ASP A 544 12.52 -0.96 7.39
N THR A 545 11.70 -1.53 8.27
CA THR A 545 10.53 -2.34 7.90
C THR A 545 9.21 -1.59 8.09
N ALA A 546 9.27 -0.33 8.50
CA ALA A 546 8.11 0.52 8.74
C ALA A 546 7.69 1.30 7.48
N GLY A 547 8.51 1.33 6.43
CA GLY A 547 8.22 2.07 5.20
C GLY A 547 9.11 3.28 5.00
N TYR A 548 10.24 3.34 5.72
CA TYR A 548 11.34 4.19 5.35
C TYR A 548 12.32 3.36 4.51
N THR A 549 12.44 3.65 3.22
CA THR A 549 13.23 2.83 2.29
C THR A 549 14.14 3.66 1.40
N ILE A 550 15.25 3.05 0.99
CA ILE A 550 16.18 3.59 0.00
C ILE A 550 16.48 2.54 -1.07
N LEU A 551 16.41 2.96 -2.34
CA LEU A 551 16.91 2.22 -3.49
C LEU A 551 17.85 3.10 -4.30
N ALA A 552 18.91 2.50 -4.83
CA ALA A 552 19.88 3.21 -5.65
C ALA A 552 20.29 2.37 -6.87
N GLY A 553 20.48 3.06 -7.99
CA GLY A 553 20.93 2.49 -9.26
C GLY A 553 21.99 3.36 -9.91
N LYS A 554 22.84 2.74 -10.74
CA LYS A 554 23.74 3.46 -11.66
C LYS A 554 23.56 3.05 -13.11
N SER A 555 23.84 4.00 -14.01
CA SER A 555 23.83 3.75 -15.44
C SER A 555 25.02 2.84 -15.84
N PRO A 556 24.88 1.99 -16.87
CA PRO A 556 25.96 1.11 -17.32
C PRO A 556 27.22 1.84 -17.78
N ASP A 557 27.08 3.09 -18.23
CA ASP A 557 28.19 3.95 -18.64
C ASP A 557 28.81 4.76 -17.49
N ASN A 558 28.35 4.54 -16.25
CA ASN A 558 28.82 5.19 -15.02
C ASN A 558 28.67 6.73 -15.02
N ARG A 559 27.70 7.28 -15.77
CA ARG A 559 27.45 8.74 -15.87
C ARG A 559 26.26 9.25 -15.07
N ALA A 560 25.38 8.36 -14.64
CA ALA A 560 24.19 8.72 -13.87
C ALA A 560 24.01 7.80 -12.67
N LEU A 561 23.58 8.38 -11.56
CA LEU A 561 23.03 7.67 -10.40
C LEU A 561 21.57 8.12 -10.22
N THR A 562 20.68 7.18 -9.91
CA THR A 562 19.32 7.51 -9.46
C THR A 562 19.10 6.88 -8.09
N ILE A 563 18.56 7.68 -7.16
CA ILE A 563 18.29 7.25 -5.79
C ILE A 563 16.83 7.61 -5.47
N ILE A 564 16.06 6.62 -5.02
CA ILE A 564 14.71 6.81 -4.48
C ILE A 564 14.78 6.67 -2.97
N VAL A 565 14.22 7.64 -2.26
CA VAL A 565 13.94 7.53 -0.83
C VAL A 565 12.45 7.67 -0.63
N SER A 566 11.86 6.71 0.07
CA SER A 566 10.45 6.74 0.44
C SER A 566 10.31 6.80 1.94
N ASP A 567 9.53 7.76 2.42
CA ASP A 567 9.12 7.92 3.80
C ASP A 567 7.60 7.83 3.92
N PHE A 568 7.12 6.62 4.20
CA PHE A 568 5.70 6.34 4.31
C PHE A 568 5.07 6.82 5.62
N GLN A 569 5.78 6.69 6.74
CA GLN A 569 5.17 6.92 8.07
C GLN A 569 6.18 7.26 9.17
N SER A 570 7.37 7.73 8.80
CA SER A 570 8.32 8.16 9.83
C SER A 570 7.90 9.49 10.45
N ASN A 571 8.31 9.69 11.70
CA ASN A 571 8.25 10.95 12.44
C ASN A 571 9.53 11.78 12.27
N ARG A 572 10.33 11.50 11.24
CA ARG A 572 11.62 12.14 11.07
C ARG A 572 11.45 13.48 10.39
N THR A 573 12.28 14.43 10.79
CA THR A 573 12.28 15.79 10.23
C THR A 573 13.14 15.92 8.96
N GLY A 574 13.76 14.83 8.51
CA GLY A 574 14.55 14.78 7.29
C GLY A 574 15.45 13.56 7.21
N TYR A 575 16.46 13.65 6.34
CA TYR A 575 17.48 12.62 6.15
C TYR A 575 18.85 13.24 5.97
N THR A 576 19.88 12.42 6.08
CA THR A 576 21.23 12.77 5.66
C THR A 576 21.68 11.67 4.72
N LEU A 577 21.80 11.98 3.44
CA LEU A 577 22.26 11.02 2.45
C LEU A 577 23.76 11.20 2.20
N SER A 578 24.52 10.13 2.37
CA SER A 578 25.91 10.01 1.96
C SER A 578 26.01 9.14 0.72
N VAL A 579 26.56 9.68 -0.36
CA VAL A 579 26.92 8.88 -1.55
C VAL A 579 28.44 8.70 -1.60
N ASN A 580 28.87 7.46 -1.41
CA ASN A 580 30.26 7.05 -1.37
C ASN A 580 30.75 6.53 -2.73
N HIS A 581 32.05 6.64 -2.98
CA HIS A 581 32.74 6.11 -4.17
C HIS A 581 32.10 6.52 -5.52
N LEU A 582 31.81 7.82 -5.69
CA LEU A 582 31.24 8.36 -6.93
C LEU A 582 32.03 7.89 -8.16
N PRO A 583 31.36 7.39 -9.21
CA PRO A 583 32.02 6.71 -10.31
C PRO A 583 32.90 7.62 -11.17
N TRP A 584 32.70 8.93 -11.09
CA TRP A 584 33.51 9.93 -11.77
C TRP A 584 34.73 10.43 -10.97
N GLY A 585 34.93 9.99 -9.72
CA GLY A 585 36.10 10.31 -8.92
C GLY A 585 36.04 11.67 -8.19
N ALA A 586 36.99 11.88 -7.28
CA ALA A 586 37.06 13.06 -6.41
C ALA A 586 37.34 14.37 -7.17
N GLY A 587 36.75 15.48 -6.70
CA GLY A 587 36.94 16.82 -7.26
C GLY A 587 36.26 17.06 -8.62
N GLN A 588 35.59 16.05 -9.18
CA GLN A 588 34.85 16.17 -10.42
C GLN A 588 33.46 16.75 -10.16
N ALA A 589 33.08 17.74 -10.99
CA ALA A 589 31.74 18.33 -10.93
C ALA A 589 30.68 17.38 -11.50
N PHE A 590 29.50 17.38 -10.88
CA PHE A 590 28.30 16.68 -11.31
C PHE A 590 27.06 17.54 -11.04
N LEU A 591 25.99 17.31 -11.81
CA LEU A 591 24.69 17.91 -11.56
C LEU A 591 23.93 17.02 -10.58
N TYR A 592 23.40 17.63 -9.53
CA TYR A 592 22.48 17.01 -8.59
C TYR A 592 21.12 17.66 -8.76
N ASP A 593 20.12 16.83 -9.05
CA ASP A 593 18.73 17.23 -9.17
C ASP A 593 17.89 16.45 -8.15
N ARG A 594 17.09 17.15 -7.36
CA ARG A 594 16.15 16.57 -6.42
C ARG A 594 14.72 16.87 -6.82
N TYR A 595 13.93 15.81 -6.89
CA TYR A 595 12.51 15.84 -7.15
C TYR A 595 11.76 15.44 -5.89
N LEU A 596 10.58 16.03 -5.71
CA LEU A 596 9.74 15.81 -4.55
C LEU A 596 8.34 15.37 -4.95
N LEU A 597 7.87 14.29 -4.32
CA LEU A 597 6.47 13.88 -4.31
C LEU A 597 5.99 13.89 -2.85
N ASP A 598 5.09 14.82 -2.57
CA ASP A 598 4.40 14.95 -1.28
C ASP A 598 2.96 15.40 -1.51
N ALA A 599 2.27 15.95 -0.50
CA ALA A 599 0.90 16.41 -0.69
C ALA A 599 0.76 17.55 -1.71
N THR A 600 1.76 18.42 -1.83
CA THR A 600 1.72 19.63 -2.67
C THR A 600 2.56 19.53 -3.94
N HIS A 601 3.44 18.52 -4.03
CA HIS A 601 4.36 18.30 -5.15
C HIS A 601 4.08 16.97 -5.85
N ASP A 602 4.10 16.97 -7.18
CA ASP A 602 3.79 15.83 -8.06
C ASP A 602 5.04 15.30 -8.76
N LEU A 603 6.03 14.83 -7.97
CA LEU A 603 7.35 14.41 -8.46
C LEU A 603 8.00 15.49 -9.33
N VAL A 604 8.03 16.72 -8.82
CA VAL A 604 8.59 17.90 -9.53
C VAL A 604 9.99 18.22 -9.03
N LEU A 605 10.83 18.78 -9.91
CA LEU A 605 12.17 19.24 -9.58
C LEU A 605 12.08 20.41 -8.58
N VAL A 606 12.61 20.23 -7.38
CA VAL A 606 12.62 21.24 -6.32
C VAL A 606 14.01 21.83 -6.05
N GLU A 607 15.07 21.15 -6.51
CA GLU A 607 16.44 21.59 -6.34
C GLU A 607 17.31 21.10 -7.49
N SER A 608 18.18 21.97 -8.02
CA SER A 608 19.17 21.62 -9.04
C SER A 608 20.45 22.40 -8.79
N GLN A 609 21.58 21.70 -8.64
CA GLN A 609 22.87 22.32 -8.34
C GLN A 609 24.04 21.55 -8.92
N VAL A 610 25.11 22.27 -9.28
CA VAL A 610 26.39 21.66 -9.61
C VAL A 610 27.17 21.45 -8.32
N MET A 611 27.48 20.20 -8.02
CA MET A 611 28.25 19.80 -6.86
C MET A 611 29.60 19.24 -7.28
N THR A 612 30.56 19.26 -6.35
CA THR A 612 31.86 18.61 -6.51
C THR A 612 32.04 17.62 -5.38
N GLY A 613 32.35 16.36 -5.69
CA GLY A 613 32.56 15.35 -4.65
C GLY A 613 33.84 15.65 -3.86
N THR A 614 33.72 15.81 -2.55
CA THR A 614 34.85 15.70 -1.62
C THR A 614 35.14 14.24 -1.36
N THR A 615 36.41 13.84 -1.25
CA THR A 615 36.76 12.44 -0.99
C THR A 615 36.30 12.03 0.42
N PRO A 616 35.44 11.00 0.60
CA PRO A 616 34.65 10.27 -0.39
C PRO A 616 33.13 10.36 -0.15
N SER A 617 32.58 11.45 0.40
CA SER A 617 31.14 11.61 0.63
C SER A 617 30.61 12.96 0.16
N ALA A 618 29.39 12.96 -0.38
CA ALA A 618 28.55 14.14 -0.47
C ALA A 618 27.44 13.97 0.57
N ALA A 619 27.41 14.83 1.59
CA ALA A 619 26.31 14.88 2.54
C ALA A 619 25.21 15.77 1.94
N LEU A 620 24.07 15.15 1.59
CA LEU A 620 22.87 15.82 1.11
C LEU A 620 21.90 15.92 2.30
N ARG A 621 21.36 17.13 2.53
CA ARG A 621 20.39 17.42 3.59
C ARG A 621 19.03 17.74 2.98
#